data_AF-A0AAV6XYR0-F1
#
_entry.id   AF-A0AAV6XYR0-F1
#
_cell.length_a   1.000
_cell.length_b   1.000
_cell.length_c   1.000
_cell.angle_alpha   90.00
_cell.angle_beta   90.00
_cell.angle_gamma   90.00
#
_symmetry.space_group_name_H-M   'P 1'
#
loop_
_entity.id
_entity.type
_entity.pdbx_description
1 polymer ?
#
loop_
_entity_poly.entity_id
_entity_poly.type
_entity_poly.pdbx_seq_one_letter_code
_entity_poly.pdbx_strand_id
1 'polypeptide(L)'
;MENKCLISESLVTSATAFLSTCSVENSSQVKLGTDGERNVAWKPPMAGFIKIKFDGAVDKVRNRAGPGVVGRDSAGNCVAWRRVHLEFDSDPEHIEALAAVEALRLARRENWEAVEVEAKAARTEDGSEAWGYVEVRPKAHMFWWYYRSPYRTQDPSKPWPIILWLQGGPGASGVGIGNFEEVGPLDTFLKPRNSTWLKKADLLFADNPVGTGYSFVEDPKYLVKSDDEAAADLTKLLMEIFNRNESLQKSPLYIVAESYGGKYAVTLGLSALKAIEAGKLKLKLGGIALGDTWISPEDFVFSWGPLLNDVSRLDNNGLLKSNSLAKQIKQQLKSGKFVEATDSWSELEDVISSSSNSVDFYNFLLDSGMDPVSLSATELSQQIAIRRYSRYLNSLRSSPGGDGDIDSLMNGEIRKKLKIIPNNVQWGGQSDLVFNALQGDFMRPRIDEVDELLSKGVNVTVYNGQLDVICSTKGTEAWVEKLKWNGLKTFLSMDRTPIYCGKEKMTKGFRKSYRNLHFYWILGAGHFVPVDQPCVAMSMIGSITQSPVATK
;
A
#
# COMPACT_ATOMS: atom_id res chain seq x y z
N MET A 1 -13.95 -30.76 -6.65
CA MET A 1 -13.07 -29.88 -5.86
C MET A 1 -12.15 -29.17 -6.84
N GLU A 2 -12.41 -27.89 -7.11
CA GLU A 2 -11.44 -27.03 -7.80
C GLU A 2 -10.35 -26.66 -6.79
N ASN A 3 -9.20 -27.31 -6.92
CA ASN A 3 -8.04 -26.98 -6.10
C ASN A 3 -7.32 -25.80 -6.78
N LYS A 4 -7.39 -24.60 -6.20
CA LYS A 4 -6.64 -23.43 -6.68
C LYS A 4 -5.23 -23.41 -6.07
N CYS A 5 -4.23 -23.49 -6.92
CA CYS A 5 -2.82 -23.26 -6.60
C CYS A 5 -2.40 -21.96 -7.30
N LEU A 6 -1.70 -21.04 -6.61
CA LEU A 6 -1.27 -19.74 -7.17
C LEU A 6 -0.12 -19.85 -8.20
N ILE A 7 0.11 -21.06 -8.71
CA ILE A 7 1.20 -21.40 -9.61
C ILE A 7 0.60 -21.61 -11.00
N SER A 8 1.26 -21.12 -12.06
CA SER A 8 0.71 -21.19 -13.43
C SER A 8 0.33 -22.61 -13.83
N GLU A 9 -0.82 -22.79 -14.51
CA GLU A 9 -1.30 -24.11 -14.93
C GLU A 9 -0.30 -24.85 -15.82
N SER A 10 0.49 -24.13 -16.63
CA SER A 10 1.58 -24.68 -17.42
C SER A 10 2.69 -25.27 -16.55
N LEU A 11 3.07 -24.57 -15.46
CA LEU A 11 4.08 -25.05 -14.52
C LEU A 11 3.53 -26.21 -13.69
N VAL A 12 2.26 -26.18 -13.28
CA VAL A 12 1.57 -27.29 -12.62
C VAL A 12 1.51 -28.53 -13.51
N THR A 13 1.25 -28.36 -14.81
CA THR A 13 1.21 -29.46 -15.78
C THR A 13 2.59 -30.06 -16.00
N SER A 14 3.62 -29.21 -16.18
CA SER A 14 5.03 -29.63 -16.28
C SER A 14 5.51 -30.36 -15.03
N ALA A 15 5.23 -29.81 -13.85
CA ALA A 15 5.50 -30.41 -12.55
C ALA A 15 4.82 -31.77 -12.39
N THR A 16 3.55 -31.86 -12.78
CA THR A 16 2.79 -33.12 -12.71
C THR A 16 3.41 -34.20 -13.59
N ALA A 17 3.90 -33.85 -14.78
CA ALA A 17 4.59 -34.76 -15.68
C ALA A 17 5.93 -35.23 -15.09
N PHE A 18 6.71 -34.32 -14.49
CA PHE A 18 7.99 -34.65 -13.85
C PHE A 18 7.84 -35.54 -12.60
N LEU A 19 6.76 -35.39 -11.82
CA LEU A 19 6.50 -36.30 -10.69
C LEU A 19 6.28 -37.75 -11.11
N SER A 20 5.86 -38.00 -12.36
CA SER A 20 5.58 -39.35 -12.84
C SER A 20 6.84 -40.22 -12.99
N THR A 21 8.03 -39.60 -13.01
CA THR A 21 9.33 -40.26 -13.21
C THR A 21 10.12 -40.47 -11.91
N CYS A 22 9.55 -40.12 -10.75
CA CYS A 22 10.32 -39.95 -9.52
C CYS A 22 9.99 -40.97 -8.42
N SER A 23 10.96 -41.18 -7.51
CA SER A 23 10.83 -42.09 -6.37
C SER A 23 10.11 -41.42 -5.20
N VAL A 24 9.11 -42.10 -4.65
CA VAL A 24 8.21 -41.57 -3.62
C VAL A 24 8.35 -42.38 -2.34
N GLU A 25 8.57 -41.70 -1.22
CA GLU A 25 8.49 -42.27 0.13
C GLU A 25 7.26 -41.73 0.86
N ASN A 26 6.50 -42.64 1.47
CA ASN A 26 5.25 -42.34 2.17
C ASN A 26 5.19 -43.09 3.50
N SER A 27 4.47 -42.53 4.47
CA SER A 27 4.07 -43.23 5.70
C SER A 27 2.66 -42.81 6.12
N SER A 28 1.85 -43.80 6.50
CA SER A 28 0.59 -43.62 7.20
C SER A 28 0.80 -44.04 8.67
N GLN A 29 0.70 -43.06 9.58
CA GLN A 29 0.88 -43.18 11.04
C GLN A 29 2.32 -43.40 11.54
N VAL A 30 2.94 -42.33 12.05
CA VAL A 30 4.13 -42.38 12.92
C VAL A 30 4.02 -41.31 14.02
N LYS A 31 4.25 -41.70 15.27
CA LYS A 31 4.64 -40.78 16.35
C LYS A 31 6.10 -40.37 16.11
N LEU A 32 6.32 -39.20 15.54
CA LEU A 32 7.66 -38.62 15.51
C LEU A 32 8.04 -38.16 16.92
N GLY A 33 9.21 -38.58 17.38
CA GLY A 33 9.85 -38.03 18.56
C GLY A 33 10.04 -36.52 18.41
N THR A 34 9.99 -35.83 19.53
CA THR A 34 10.17 -34.38 19.63
C THR A 34 11.61 -34.00 19.27
N ASP A 35 11.90 -33.80 17.98
CA ASP A 35 13.12 -33.11 17.57
C ASP A 35 12.85 -31.60 17.46
N GLY A 36 13.71 -30.88 18.17
CA GLY A 36 13.61 -29.45 18.38
C GLY A 36 14.19 -28.66 17.22
N GLU A 37 13.34 -27.88 16.56
CA GLU A 37 13.69 -26.56 16.06
C GLU A 37 12.61 -25.57 16.50
N ARG A 38 12.98 -24.69 17.44
CA ARG A 38 12.17 -23.58 17.91
C ARG A 38 12.35 -22.40 16.95
N ASN A 39 11.26 -21.97 16.30
CA ASN A 39 10.70 -20.61 16.39
C ASN A 39 9.72 -20.27 15.25
N VAL A 40 8.49 -20.80 15.32
CA VAL A 40 7.19 -20.11 15.16
C VAL A 40 6.18 -21.07 15.80
N ALA A 41 5.39 -20.64 16.78
CA ALA A 41 4.38 -21.52 17.39
C ALA A 41 3.37 -21.95 16.32
N TRP A 42 3.43 -23.21 15.90
CA TRP A 42 2.47 -23.81 14.97
C TRP A 42 1.06 -23.71 15.57
N LYS A 43 0.11 -23.12 14.82
CA LYS A 43 -1.29 -23.01 15.27
C LYS A 43 -2.14 -24.09 14.60
N PRO A 44 -2.92 -24.87 15.38
CA PRO A 44 -3.76 -25.91 14.83
C PRO A 44 -4.87 -25.37 13.92
N PRO A 45 -5.24 -26.13 12.86
CA PRO A 45 -6.42 -25.83 12.05
C PRO A 45 -7.71 -25.95 12.88
N MET A 46 -8.84 -25.48 12.33
CA MET A 46 -10.16 -25.70 12.95
C MET A 46 -10.42 -27.20 13.16
N ALA A 47 -11.22 -27.55 14.17
CA ALA A 47 -11.63 -28.94 14.40
C ALA A 47 -12.28 -29.50 13.12
N GLY A 48 -11.81 -30.67 12.67
CA GLY A 48 -12.24 -31.30 11.41
C GLY A 48 -11.42 -30.92 10.17
N PHE A 49 -10.48 -29.97 10.26
CA PHE A 49 -9.58 -29.61 9.16
C PHE A 49 -8.18 -30.20 9.35
N ILE A 50 -7.51 -30.51 8.23
CA ILE A 50 -6.10 -30.89 8.19
C ILE A 50 -5.27 -29.77 7.57
N LYS A 51 -4.25 -29.30 8.29
CA LYS A 51 -3.30 -28.28 7.79
C LYS A 51 -2.15 -28.96 7.08
N ILE A 52 -1.97 -28.67 5.80
CA ILE A 52 -0.92 -29.21 4.95
C ILE A 52 0.11 -28.13 4.68
N LYS A 53 1.34 -28.36 5.16
CA LYS A 53 2.51 -27.55 4.81
C LYS A 53 3.32 -28.27 3.76
N PHE A 54 3.86 -27.51 2.83
CA PHE A 54 4.77 -28.03 1.82
C PHE A 54 5.99 -27.12 1.68
N ASP A 55 7.08 -27.68 1.17
CA ASP A 55 8.32 -26.96 0.88
C ASP A 55 9.05 -27.72 -0.23
N GLY A 56 9.55 -27.01 -1.22
CA GLY A 56 10.46 -27.53 -2.22
C GLY A 56 11.92 -27.29 -1.80
N ALA A 57 12.73 -28.35 -1.79
CA ALA A 57 14.14 -28.25 -1.43
C ALA A 57 15.04 -28.56 -2.63
N VAL A 58 16.09 -27.75 -2.83
CA VAL A 58 17.15 -27.96 -3.84
C VAL A 58 18.53 -27.88 -3.16
N ASP A 59 19.31 -28.95 -3.23
CA ASP A 59 20.70 -29.04 -2.79
C ASP A 59 21.61 -29.15 -4.03
N LYS A 60 22.13 -28.00 -4.47
CA LYS A 60 23.01 -27.90 -5.65
C LYS A 60 24.38 -28.56 -5.45
N VAL A 61 24.83 -28.72 -4.21
CA VAL A 61 26.14 -29.33 -3.91
C VAL A 61 26.06 -30.85 -4.05
N ARG A 62 24.94 -31.43 -3.64
CA ARG A 62 24.70 -32.88 -3.71
C ARG A 62 23.92 -33.32 -4.94
N ASN A 63 23.56 -32.41 -5.84
CA ASN A 63 22.68 -32.64 -6.99
C ASN A 63 21.39 -33.37 -6.58
N ARG A 64 20.66 -32.82 -5.59
CA ARG A 64 19.41 -33.39 -5.09
C ARG A 64 18.33 -32.33 -5.06
N ALA A 65 17.12 -32.71 -5.43
CA ALA A 65 15.94 -31.87 -5.24
C ALA A 65 14.77 -32.73 -4.76
N GLY A 66 13.77 -32.10 -4.15
CA GLY A 66 12.58 -32.83 -3.74
C GLY A 66 11.56 -32.01 -2.97
N PRO A 67 10.26 -32.24 -3.23
CA PRO A 67 9.19 -31.71 -2.40
C PRO A 67 9.07 -32.50 -1.08
N GLY A 68 8.79 -31.76 -0.01
CA GLY A 68 8.35 -32.28 1.28
C GLY A 68 6.97 -31.75 1.62
N VAL A 69 6.10 -32.63 2.13
CA VAL A 69 4.72 -32.31 2.49
C VAL A 69 4.38 -32.95 3.83
N VAL A 70 3.72 -32.19 4.72
CA VAL A 70 3.28 -32.67 6.04
C VAL A 70 1.87 -32.17 6.34
N GLY A 71 0.95 -33.11 6.61
CA GLY A 71 -0.39 -32.85 7.10
C GLY A 71 -0.51 -33.02 8.61
N ARG A 72 -1.14 -32.05 9.29
CA ARG A 72 -1.38 -32.07 10.74
C ARG A 72 -2.84 -31.81 11.09
N ASP A 73 -3.36 -32.54 12.07
CA ASP A 73 -4.72 -32.35 12.60
C ASP A 73 -4.83 -31.14 13.55
N SER A 74 -6.04 -30.85 14.02
CA SER A 74 -6.32 -29.79 15.00
C SER A 74 -5.68 -29.99 16.39
N ALA A 75 -5.10 -31.15 16.68
CA ALA A 75 -4.36 -31.43 17.91
C ALA A 75 -2.83 -31.31 17.73
N GLY A 76 -2.35 -31.06 16.50
CA GLY A 76 -0.93 -30.95 16.19
C GLY A 76 -0.23 -32.24 15.84
N ASN A 77 -0.97 -33.34 15.79
CA ASN A 77 -0.41 -34.61 15.38
C ASN A 77 -0.13 -34.59 13.88
N CYS A 78 1.06 -35.05 13.50
CA CYS A 78 1.34 -35.40 12.11
C CYS A 78 0.47 -36.60 11.73
N VAL A 79 -0.49 -36.39 10.83
CA VAL A 79 -1.43 -37.45 10.41
C VAL A 79 -0.97 -38.14 9.13
N ALA A 80 -0.27 -37.42 8.24
CA ALA A 80 0.42 -37.99 7.09
C ALA A 80 1.54 -37.06 6.62
N TRP A 81 2.54 -37.62 5.96
CA TRP A 81 3.58 -36.86 5.27
C TRP A 81 3.99 -37.55 3.98
N ARG A 82 4.62 -36.79 3.10
CA ARG A 82 5.13 -37.28 1.83
C ARG A 82 6.42 -36.57 1.48
N ARG A 83 7.39 -37.32 0.96
CA ARG A 83 8.61 -36.80 0.38
C ARG A 83 8.82 -37.43 -0.98
N VAL A 84 9.20 -36.64 -1.96
CA VAL A 84 9.60 -37.15 -3.27
C VAL A 84 11.06 -36.83 -3.48
N HIS A 85 11.83 -37.85 -3.88
CA HIS A 85 13.22 -37.66 -4.27
C HIS A 85 13.29 -37.57 -5.79
N LEU A 86 13.85 -36.47 -6.28
CA LEU A 86 13.91 -36.14 -7.70
C LEU A 86 15.36 -36.25 -8.18
N GLU A 87 15.54 -36.67 -9.43
CA GLU A 87 16.77 -36.36 -10.17
C GLU A 87 16.94 -34.83 -10.24
N PHE A 88 18.18 -34.35 -10.19
CA PHE A 88 18.46 -32.93 -9.95
C PHE A 88 17.74 -32.02 -10.94
N ASP A 89 16.72 -31.34 -10.42
CA ASP A 89 16.12 -30.19 -11.05
C ASP A 89 16.63 -28.93 -10.34
N SER A 90 17.28 -28.06 -11.11
CA SER A 90 17.87 -26.84 -10.59
C SER A 90 16.87 -25.71 -10.37
N ASP A 91 15.62 -25.85 -10.85
CA ASP A 91 14.60 -24.82 -10.77
C ASP A 91 13.79 -24.92 -9.46
N PRO A 92 14.03 -24.05 -8.47
CA PRO A 92 13.31 -24.10 -7.20
C PRO A 92 11.81 -23.83 -7.34
N GLU A 93 11.36 -23.10 -8.37
CA GLU A 93 9.93 -22.86 -8.61
C GLU A 93 9.22 -24.12 -9.08
N HIS A 94 9.90 -24.90 -9.93
CA HIS A 94 9.40 -26.20 -10.32
C HIS A 94 9.27 -27.11 -9.09
N ILE A 95 10.28 -27.14 -8.19
CA ILE A 95 10.23 -27.94 -6.95
C ILE A 95 9.16 -27.47 -5.95
N GLU A 96 8.93 -26.16 -5.83
CA GLU A 96 7.86 -25.63 -4.99
C GLU A 96 6.48 -25.96 -5.57
N ALA A 97 6.32 -25.91 -6.89
CA ALA A 97 5.11 -26.35 -7.58
C ALA A 97 4.85 -27.84 -7.39
N LEU A 98 5.90 -28.65 -7.48
CA LEU A 98 5.86 -30.08 -7.17
C LEU A 98 5.42 -30.31 -5.71
N ALA A 99 5.87 -29.48 -4.77
CA ALA A 99 5.48 -29.56 -3.37
C ALA A 99 4.00 -29.20 -3.13
N ALA A 100 3.49 -28.18 -3.84
CA ALA A 100 2.07 -27.83 -3.81
C ALA A 100 1.18 -28.93 -4.43
N VAL A 101 1.59 -29.50 -5.56
CA VAL A 101 0.89 -30.63 -6.20
C VAL A 101 0.88 -31.84 -5.28
N GLU A 102 1.99 -32.12 -4.61
CA GLU A 102 2.08 -33.23 -3.66
C GLU A 102 1.25 -33.01 -2.39
N ALA A 103 1.08 -31.76 -1.95
CA ALA A 103 0.14 -31.40 -0.89
C ALA A 103 -1.31 -31.77 -1.24
N LEU A 104 -1.73 -31.46 -2.47
CA LEU A 104 -3.07 -31.79 -2.95
C LEU A 104 -3.27 -33.29 -3.20
N ARG A 105 -2.23 -33.98 -3.71
CA ARG A 105 -2.26 -35.44 -3.86
C ARG A 105 -2.35 -36.15 -2.52
N LEU A 106 -1.62 -35.67 -1.51
CA LEU A 106 -1.70 -36.17 -0.14
C LEU A 106 -3.12 -36.02 0.41
N ALA A 107 -3.72 -34.83 0.30
CA ALA A 107 -5.10 -34.60 0.72
C ALA A 107 -6.11 -35.57 0.10
N ARG A 108 -6.01 -35.77 -1.22
CA ARG A 108 -6.90 -36.67 -1.97
C ARG A 108 -6.71 -38.13 -1.56
N ARG A 109 -5.46 -38.57 -1.38
CA ARG A 109 -5.14 -39.95 -0.99
C ARG A 109 -5.69 -40.28 0.39
N GLU A 110 -5.53 -39.37 1.34
CA GLU A 110 -5.99 -39.55 2.72
C GLU A 110 -7.50 -39.25 2.88
N ASN A 111 -8.18 -38.94 1.78
CA ASN A 111 -9.61 -38.62 1.73
C ASN A 111 -10.03 -37.50 2.71
N TRP A 112 -9.18 -36.47 2.85
CA TRP A 112 -9.47 -35.32 3.71
C TRP A 112 -10.45 -34.37 3.01
N GLU A 113 -11.66 -34.26 3.57
CA GLU A 113 -12.73 -33.40 3.02
C GLU A 113 -12.51 -31.91 3.29
N ALA A 114 -11.66 -31.56 4.26
CA ALA A 114 -11.39 -30.19 4.67
C ALA A 114 -9.88 -29.99 4.93
N VAL A 115 -9.20 -29.27 4.04
CA VAL A 115 -7.74 -29.05 4.10
C VAL A 115 -7.38 -27.57 3.98
N GLU A 116 -6.38 -27.14 4.75
CA GLU A 116 -5.75 -25.82 4.65
C GLU A 116 -4.34 -26.01 4.08
N VAL A 117 -4.09 -25.58 2.85
CA VAL A 117 -2.79 -25.70 2.16
C VAL A 117 -2.05 -24.37 2.27
N GLU A 118 -0.89 -24.36 2.93
CA GLU A 118 -0.13 -23.13 3.21
C GLU A 118 1.18 -23.10 2.41
N ALA A 119 1.27 -22.21 1.41
CA ALA A 119 2.53 -21.82 0.77
C ALA A 119 3.22 -20.73 1.61
N LYS A 120 4.55 -20.76 1.74
CA LYS A 120 5.28 -19.66 2.39
C LYS A 120 5.23 -18.41 1.50
N ALA A 121 5.07 -17.22 2.11
CA ALA A 121 5.37 -15.97 1.44
C ALA A 121 6.80 -16.02 0.88
N ALA A 122 7.02 -15.50 -0.33
CA ALA A 122 8.34 -15.43 -0.93
C ALA A 122 9.20 -14.43 -0.14
N ARG A 123 10.48 -14.76 0.06
CA ARG A 123 11.43 -13.95 0.84
C ARG A 123 12.80 -14.03 0.19
N THR A 124 13.60 -12.99 0.39
CA THR A 124 15.03 -13.08 0.12
C THR A 124 15.71 -14.03 1.11
N GLU A 125 16.83 -14.63 0.71
CA GLU A 125 17.59 -15.56 1.56
C GLU A 125 18.03 -14.93 2.89
N ASP A 126 18.34 -13.63 2.88
CA ASP A 126 18.74 -12.86 4.05
C ASP A 126 17.56 -12.37 4.91
N GLY A 127 16.31 -12.59 4.46
CA GLY A 127 15.09 -12.16 5.12
C GLY A 127 14.90 -10.64 5.18
N SER A 128 15.65 -9.87 4.38
CA SER A 128 15.49 -8.43 4.26
C SER A 128 14.20 -8.03 3.56
N GLU A 129 13.65 -8.91 2.74
CA GLU A 129 12.41 -8.67 2.00
C GLU A 129 11.46 -9.87 2.09
N ALA A 130 10.16 -9.59 2.09
CA ALA A 130 9.10 -10.59 1.97
C ALA A 130 7.96 -10.03 1.11
N TRP A 131 7.38 -10.85 0.24
CA TRP A 131 6.23 -10.46 -0.58
C TRP A 131 5.27 -11.63 -0.79
N GLY A 132 4.04 -11.31 -1.18
CA GLY A 132 3.02 -12.31 -1.37
C GLY A 132 1.68 -11.75 -1.84
N TYR A 133 0.76 -12.66 -2.09
CA TYR A 133 -0.65 -12.37 -2.26
C TYR A 133 -1.45 -12.81 -1.04
N VAL A 134 -2.53 -12.09 -0.76
CA VAL A 134 -3.60 -12.55 0.12
C VAL A 134 -4.91 -12.50 -0.65
N GLU A 135 -5.63 -13.62 -0.69
CA GLU A 135 -7.02 -13.65 -1.12
C GLU A 135 -7.88 -13.03 0.00
N VAL A 136 -8.17 -11.74 -0.12
CA VAL A 136 -8.86 -10.95 0.91
C VAL A 136 -10.37 -11.17 0.88
N ARG A 137 -10.89 -11.49 -0.31
CA ARG A 137 -12.25 -11.99 -0.57
C ARG A 137 -12.16 -13.03 -1.69
N PRO A 138 -13.14 -13.92 -1.84
CA PRO A 138 -13.16 -14.87 -2.95
C PRO A 138 -12.90 -14.15 -4.29
N LYS A 139 -11.87 -14.59 -5.02
CA LYS A 139 -11.46 -14.06 -6.34
C LYS A 139 -10.86 -12.65 -6.32
N ALA A 140 -10.50 -12.13 -5.16
CA ALA A 140 -9.88 -10.81 -4.98
C ALA A 140 -8.55 -10.96 -4.23
N HIS A 141 -7.44 -10.65 -4.91
CA HIS A 141 -6.09 -10.98 -4.48
C HIS A 141 -5.26 -9.69 -4.32
N MET A 142 -4.87 -9.37 -3.08
CA MET A 142 -4.03 -8.21 -2.78
C MET A 142 -2.56 -8.59 -2.72
N PHE A 143 -1.72 -7.87 -3.46
CA PHE A 143 -0.27 -7.96 -3.42
C PHE A 143 0.32 -7.04 -2.34
N TRP A 144 1.33 -7.54 -1.63
CA TRP A 144 2.07 -6.77 -0.62
C TRP A 144 3.56 -7.06 -0.68
N TRP A 145 4.37 -6.07 -0.29
CA TRP A 145 5.83 -6.17 -0.21
C TRP A 145 6.34 -5.50 1.07
N TYR A 146 6.99 -6.29 1.92
CA TYR A 146 7.61 -5.88 3.17
C TYR A 146 9.13 -5.82 3.04
N TYR A 147 9.71 -4.74 3.55
CA TYR A 147 11.14 -4.51 3.70
C TYR A 147 11.48 -4.39 5.18
N ARG A 148 12.39 -5.25 5.64
CA ARG A 148 12.98 -5.18 6.97
C ARG A 148 14.14 -4.21 6.98
N SER A 149 14.13 -3.26 7.91
CA SER A 149 15.18 -2.26 8.01
C SER A 149 16.53 -2.86 8.42
N PRO A 150 17.64 -2.55 7.70
CA PRO A 150 18.98 -2.87 8.16
C PRO A 150 19.46 -1.95 9.30
N TYR A 151 18.71 -0.88 9.61
CA TYR A 151 19.02 0.08 10.68
C TYR A 151 18.33 -0.24 12.00
N ARG A 152 17.64 -1.37 12.07
CA ARG A 152 16.83 -1.78 13.21
C ARG A 152 17.66 -1.83 14.49
N THR A 153 17.25 -1.07 15.50
CA THR A 153 17.84 -1.14 16.85
C THR A 153 16.95 -1.95 17.79
N GLN A 154 17.55 -2.51 18.83
CA GLN A 154 16.81 -3.19 19.90
C GLN A 154 16.66 -2.23 21.09
N ASP A 155 15.48 -1.65 21.23
CA ASP A 155 15.10 -0.87 22.40
C ASP A 155 13.70 -1.33 22.87
N PRO A 156 13.59 -2.04 24.01
CA PRO A 156 12.30 -2.47 24.54
C PRO A 156 11.34 -1.33 24.88
N SER A 157 11.86 -0.15 25.23
CA SER A 157 11.05 1.02 25.57
C SER A 157 10.55 1.77 24.33
N LYS A 158 11.24 1.59 23.20
CA LYS A 158 10.97 2.27 21.93
C LYS A 158 11.07 1.28 20.77
N PRO A 159 10.08 0.37 20.64
CA PRO A 159 10.13 -0.71 19.65
C PRO A 159 10.22 -0.16 18.23
N TRP A 160 11.00 -0.83 17.38
CA TRP A 160 11.15 -0.46 15.98
C TRP A 160 9.78 -0.45 15.25
N PRO A 161 9.39 0.66 14.61
CA PRO A 161 8.07 0.77 13.98
C PRO A 161 8.01 0.09 12.61
N ILE A 162 6.79 -0.23 12.17
CA ILE A 162 6.46 -0.63 10.80
C ILE A 162 5.58 0.47 10.21
N ILE A 163 5.87 0.90 9.00
CA ILE A 163 5.00 1.80 8.22
C ILE A 163 4.28 0.96 7.17
N LEU A 164 2.96 0.95 7.19
CA LEU A 164 2.15 0.60 6.03
C LEU A 164 2.01 1.87 5.17
N TRP A 165 2.52 1.84 3.93
CA TRP A 165 2.33 2.92 2.97
C TRP A 165 1.12 2.66 2.08
N LEU A 166 0.16 3.58 2.07
CA LEU A 166 -1.01 3.54 1.20
C LEU A 166 -0.96 4.70 0.21
N GLN A 167 -0.75 4.36 -1.06
CA GLN A 167 -0.82 5.32 -2.15
C GLN A 167 -2.28 5.67 -2.49
N GLY A 168 -2.49 6.78 -3.19
CA GLY A 168 -3.80 7.30 -3.55
C GLY A 168 -4.33 6.88 -4.91
N GLY A 169 -4.61 7.87 -5.76
CA GLY A 169 -5.35 7.72 -7.01
C GLY A 169 -6.81 8.21 -6.88
N PRO A 170 -7.80 7.33 -6.60
CA PRO A 170 -7.73 5.93 -6.23
C PRO A 170 -7.19 5.03 -7.33
N GLY A 171 -6.59 3.92 -6.92
CA GLY A 171 -6.07 2.90 -7.83
C GLY A 171 -4.59 3.01 -8.14
N ALA A 172 -3.85 3.89 -7.45
CA ALA A 172 -2.42 4.07 -7.65
C ALA A 172 -1.59 3.10 -6.81
N SER A 173 -0.54 2.55 -7.41
CA SER A 173 0.28 1.46 -6.88
C SER A 173 1.22 1.92 -5.76
N GLY A 174 1.00 1.45 -4.54
CA GLY A 174 1.91 1.69 -3.42
C GLY A 174 3.21 0.88 -3.54
N VAL A 175 3.15 -0.31 -4.14
CA VAL A 175 4.29 -1.21 -4.31
C VAL A 175 5.24 -0.71 -5.40
N GLY A 176 4.72 0.00 -6.38
CA GLY A 176 5.49 0.67 -7.42
C GLY A 176 5.87 2.09 -7.02
N ILE A 177 4.89 3.00 -6.95
CA ILE A 177 5.14 4.45 -6.83
C ILE A 177 5.75 4.78 -5.47
N GLY A 178 5.05 4.45 -4.39
CA GLY A 178 5.53 4.71 -3.03
C GLY A 178 6.90 4.09 -2.74
N ASN A 179 7.14 2.91 -3.30
CA ASN A 179 8.40 2.20 -3.12
C ASN A 179 9.54 2.80 -3.95
N PHE A 180 9.43 2.79 -5.28
CA PHE A 180 10.55 3.11 -6.17
C PHE A 180 10.67 4.60 -6.50
N GLU A 181 9.63 5.39 -6.29
CA GLU A 181 9.65 6.81 -6.65
C GLU A 181 9.85 7.70 -5.42
N GLU A 182 9.37 7.25 -4.25
CA GLU A 182 9.30 8.10 -3.07
C GLU A 182 10.21 7.63 -1.91
N VAL A 183 9.79 6.60 -1.15
CA VAL A 183 10.31 6.33 0.20
C VAL A 183 11.03 5.01 0.36
N GLY A 184 10.93 4.10 -0.63
CA GLY A 184 11.56 2.78 -0.59
C GLY A 184 13.09 2.80 -0.69
N PRO A 185 13.73 1.62 -0.64
CA PRO A 185 15.20 1.50 -0.60
C PRO A 185 15.88 1.91 -1.90
N LEU A 186 15.23 1.71 -3.04
CA LEU A 186 15.80 1.90 -4.37
C LEU A 186 14.99 2.93 -5.15
N ASP A 187 15.63 3.59 -6.10
CA ASP A 187 14.95 4.39 -7.12
C ASP A 187 14.54 3.54 -8.34
N THR A 188 13.95 4.17 -9.35
CA THR A 188 13.50 3.49 -10.57
C THR A 188 14.65 3.02 -11.48
N PHE A 189 15.89 3.38 -11.15
CA PHE A 189 17.11 2.85 -11.77
C PHE A 189 17.76 1.76 -10.92
N LEU A 190 17.05 1.26 -9.88
CA LEU A 190 17.54 0.31 -8.90
C LEU A 190 18.77 0.81 -8.10
N LYS A 191 18.96 2.13 -8.00
CA LYS A 191 20.05 2.72 -7.21
C LYS A 191 19.59 2.95 -5.77
N PRO A 192 20.47 2.77 -4.76
CA PRO A 192 20.13 3.03 -3.37
C PRO A 192 19.69 4.47 -3.10
N ARG A 193 18.58 4.64 -2.37
CA ARG A 193 18.02 5.94 -2.00
C ARG A 193 18.55 6.40 -0.64
N ASN A 194 19.28 7.51 -0.63
CA ASN A 194 19.75 8.11 0.62
C ASN A 194 18.62 8.61 1.54
N SER A 195 17.48 8.96 0.98
CA SER A 195 16.27 9.39 1.69
C SER A 195 15.29 8.25 2.00
N THR A 196 15.70 6.98 1.91
CA THR A 196 14.80 5.86 2.22
C THR A 196 14.31 5.89 3.67
N TRP A 197 13.01 5.69 3.85
CA TRP A 197 12.38 5.65 5.18
C TRP A 197 12.72 4.38 5.96
N LEU A 198 13.40 3.40 5.34
CA LEU A 198 14.00 2.28 6.07
C LEU A 198 14.98 2.73 7.15
N LYS A 199 15.52 3.94 7.08
CA LYS A 199 16.35 4.54 8.15
C LYS A 199 15.58 4.77 9.46
N LYS A 200 14.24 4.74 9.43
CA LYS A 200 13.37 5.05 10.57
C LYS A 200 12.37 3.95 10.93
N ALA A 201 11.97 3.11 9.98
CA ALA A 201 10.98 2.05 10.18
C ALA A 201 11.24 0.86 9.26
N ASP A 202 10.59 -0.27 9.51
CA ASP A 202 10.33 -1.25 8.46
C ASP A 202 9.24 -0.70 7.52
N LEU A 203 9.25 -1.06 6.24
CA LEU A 203 8.27 -0.59 5.25
C LEU A 203 7.41 -1.77 4.77
N LEU A 204 6.10 -1.58 4.76
CA LEU A 204 5.11 -2.48 4.19
C LEU A 204 4.34 -1.70 3.11
N PHE A 205 4.51 -2.10 1.87
CA PHE A 205 3.74 -1.57 0.75
C PHE A 205 2.62 -2.54 0.39
N ALA A 206 1.46 -2.00 0.00
CA ALA A 206 0.35 -2.77 -0.51
C ALA A 206 -0.20 -2.08 -1.76
N ASP A 207 -0.52 -2.87 -2.78
CA ASP A 207 -1.27 -2.38 -3.92
C ASP A 207 -2.74 -2.41 -3.57
N ASN A 208 -3.26 -1.25 -3.22
CA ASN A 208 -4.62 -1.08 -2.71
C ASN A 208 -5.43 -0.14 -3.61
N PRO A 209 -6.72 -0.44 -3.84
CA PRO A 209 -7.44 -1.67 -3.54
C PRO A 209 -7.09 -2.80 -4.54
N VAL A 210 -7.80 -3.93 -4.48
CA VAL A 210 -7.71 -4.96 -5.52
C VAL A 210 -8.02 -4.38 -6.90
N GLY A 211 -7.23 -4.75 -7.92
CA GLY A 211 -7.26 -4.15 -9.26
C GLY A 211 -6.21 -3.04 -9.48
N THR A 212 -5.44 -2.68 -8.45
CA THR A 212 -4.31 -1.74 -8.51
C THR A 212 -2.99 -2.48 -8.68
N GLY A 213 -2.07 -1.97 -9.50
CA GLY A 213 -0.70 -2.49 -9.60
C GLY A 213 -0.66 -3.99 -9.88
N TYR A 214 -0.09 -4.77 -8.95
CA TYR A 214 -0.11 -6.23 -9.00
C TYR A 214 -1.32 -6.89 -8.34
N SER A 215 -2.08 -6.17 -7.52
CA SER A 215 -3.33 -6.69 -6.95
C SER A 215 -4.38 -6.85 -8.04
N PHE A 216 -5.09 -7.97 -8.07
CA PHE A 216 -6.03 -8.28 -9.14
C PHE A 216 -7.32 -8.93 -8.62
N VAL A 217 -8.33 -8.89 -9.47
CA VAL A 217 -9.56 -9.65 -9.33
C VAL A 217 -9.71 -10.57 -10.53
N GLU A 218 -10.32 -11.74 -10.36
CA GLU A 218 -10.57 -12.66 -11.48
C GLU A 218 -11.66 -12.14 -12.44
N ASP A 219 -12.49 -11.20 -11.97
CA ASP A 219 -13.57 -10.55 -12.73
C ASP A 219 -13.76 -9.12 -12.18
N PRO A 220 -13.82 -8.07 -13.04
CA PRO A 220 -13.96 -6.68 -12.61
C PRO A 220 -15.16 -6.40 -11.67
N LYS A 221 -16.19 -7.25 -11.64
CA LYS A 221 -17.30 -7.08 -10.69
C LYS A 221 -16.92 -7.22 -9.22
N TYR A 222 -15.73 -7.79 -8.92
CA TYR A 222 -15.21 -7.94 -7.56
C TYR A 222 -14.36 -6.76 -7.09
N LEU A 223 -14.15 -5.74 -7.95
CA LEU A 223 -13.58 -4.47 -7.54
C LEU A 223 -14.44 -3.84 -6.44
N VAL A 224 -13.76 -3.15 -5.52
CA VAL A 224 -14.42 -2.44 -4.43
C VAL A 224 -15.21 -1.25 -4.97
N LYS A 225 -16.34 -0.95 -4.32
CA LYS A 225 -17.21 0.18 -4.67
C LYS A 225 -17.26 1.27 -3.60
N SER A 226 -16.56 1.06 -2.48
CA SER A 226 -16.44 2.03 -1.40
C SER A 226 -15.12 1.87 -0.65
N ASP A 227 -14.73 2.93 0.06
CA ASP A 227 -13.58 2.93 0.96
C ASP A 227 -13.76 1.91 2.10
N ASP A 228 -15.00 1.63 2.52
CA ASP A 228 -15.32 0.62 3.55
C ASP A 228 -15.00 -0.80 3.08
N GLU A 229 -15.31 -1.14 1.83
CA GLU A 229 -14.94 -2.43 1.23
C GLU A 229 -13.41 -2.54 1.10
N ALA A 230 -12.73 -1.48 0.66
CA ALA A 230 -11.27 -1.44 0.60
C ALA A 230 -10.63 -1.60 2.00
N ALA A 231 -11.19 -0.95 3.03
CA ALA A 231 -10.73 -1.07 4.40
C ALA A 231 -10.93 -2.48 4.97
N ALA A 232 -12.03 -3.17 4.61
CA ALA A 232 -12.25 -4.57 4.98
C ALA A 232 -11.19 -5.48 4.35
N ASP A 233 -10.89 -5.29 3.07
CA ASP A 233 -9.84 -6.02 2.34
C ASP A 233 -8.46 -5.80 2.96
N LEU A 234 -8.09 -4.54 3.24
CA LEU A 234 -6.84 -4.19 3.94
C LEU A 234 -6.79 -4.76 5.37
N THR A 235 -7.90 -4.77 6.09
CA THR A 235 -7.95 -5.37 7.44
C THR A 235 -7.68 -6.87 7.38
N LYS A 236 -8.23 -7.56 6.37
CA LYS A 236 -7.97 -8.98 6.12
C LYS A 236 -6.52 -9.22 5.75
N LEU A 237 -5.93 -8.38 4.89
CA LEU A 237 -4.49 -8.43 4.57
C LEU A 237 -3.64 -8.32 5.85
N LEU A 238 -3.91 -7.34 6.72
CA LEU A 238 -3.20 -7.18 7.99
C LEU A 238 -3.37 -8.38 8.91
N MET A 239 -4.57 -8.97 8.97
CA MET A 239 -4.80 -10.20 9.75
C MET A 239 -3.91 -11.34 9.27
N GLU A 240 -3.78 -11.55 7.96
CA GLU A 240 -2.94 -12.63 7.42
C GLU A 240 -1.45 -12.40 7.65
N ILE A 241 -0.98 -11.15 7.55
CA ILE A 241 0.44 -10.81 7.78
C ILE A 241 0.80 -10.87 9.27
N PHE A 242 0.01 -10.24 10.14
CA PHE A 242 0.39 -10.02 11.54
C PHE A 242 0.03 -11.19 12.45
N ASN A 243 -1.13 -11.83 12.29
CA ASN A 243 -1.57 -12.88 13.23
C ASN A 243 -0.67 -14.11 13.25
N ARG A 244 0.08 -14.34 12.16
CA ARG A 244 1.00 -15.46 11.99
C ARG A 244 2.44 -15.15 12.42
N ASN A 245 2.75 -13.89 12.77
CA ASN A 245 4.12 -13.45 13.04
C ASN A 245 4.23 -12.62 14.33
N GLU A 246 4.52 -13.29 15.45
CA GLU A 246 4.68 -12.65 16.76
C GLU A 246 5.79 -11.57 16.80
N SER A 247 6.77 -11.64 15.89
CA SER A 247 7.81 -10.61 15.80
C SER A 247 7.24 -9.28 15.31
N LEU A 248 6.34 -9.32 14.31
CA LEU A 248 5.65 -8.12 13.81
C LEU A 248 4.67 -7.56 14.85
N GLN A 249 4.02 -8.42 15.64
CA GLN A 249 3.07 -8.01 16.69
C GLN A 249 3.71 -7.16 17.79
N LYS A 250 5.03 -7.25 17.97
CA LYS A 250 5.77 -6.43 18.95
C LYS A 250 6.00 -5.00 18.46
N SER A 251 6.07 -4.80 17.15
CA SER A 251 6.30 -3.51 16.51
C SER A 251 4.99 -2.74 16.36
N PRO A 252 4.96 -1.43 16.65
CA PRO A 252 3.81 -0.59 16.35
C PRO A 252 3.69 -0.37 14.84
N LEU A 253 2.50 -0.58 14.31
CA LEU A 253 2.15 -0.29 12.91
C LEU A 253 1.62 1.14 12.81
N TYR A 254 2.25 1.94 11.95
CA TYR A 254 1.76 3.25 11.53
C TYR A 254 1.20 3.15 10.13
N ILE A 255 -0.02 3.63 9.93
CA ILE A 255 -0.63 3.72 8.60
C ILE A 255 -0.27 5.11 8.05
N VAL A 256 0.58 5.16 7.04
CA VAL A 256 0.97 6.40 6.38
C VAL A 256 0.41 6.39 4.97
N ALA A 257 -0.21 7.48 4.56
CA ALA A 257 -0.85 7.54 3.27
C ALA A 257 -0.70 8.91 2.61
N GLU A 258 -0.86 8.89 1.30
CA GLU A 258 -0.82 10.08 0.47
C GLU A 258 -2.10 10.22 -0.36
N SER A 259 -2.54 11.45 -0.65
CA SER A 259 -3.61 11.70 -1.61
C SER A 259 -4.92 10.98 -1.23
N TYR A 260 -5.59 10.32 -2.19
CA TYR A 260 -6.76 9.47 -1.91
C TYR A 260 -6.48 8.36 -0.87
N GLY A 261 -5.21 7.98 -0.70
CA GLY A 261 -4.76 7.02 0.31
C GLY A 261 -5.15 7.44 1.72
N GLY A 262 -5.32 8.74 1.98
CA GLY A 262 -5.82 9.24 3.25
C GLY A 262 -7.20 8.71 3.62
N LYS A 263 -8.11 8.58 2.65
CA LYS A 263 -9.43 7.99 2.89
C LYS A 263 -9.33 6.51 3.23
N TYR A 264 -8.49 5.77 2.51
CA TYR A 264 -8.20 4.38 2.85
C TYR A 264 -7.60 4.27 4.25
N ALA A 265 -6.67 5.17 4.62
CA ALA A 265 -5.97 5.14 5.90
C ALA A 265 -6.90 5.37 7.09
N VAL A 266 -7.79 6.37 7.03
CA VAL A 266 -8.70 6.67 8.15
C VAL A 266 -9.76 5.58 8.30
N THR A 267 -10.28 5.08 7.17
CA THR A 267 -11.29 4.01 7.15
C THR A 267 -10.69 2.68 7.61
N LEU A 268 -9.49 2.34 7.14
CA LEU A 268 -8.70 1.21 7.65
C LEU A 268 -8.39 1.37 9.13
N GLY A 269 -8.00 2.56 9.57
CA GLY A 269 -7.69 2.84 10.97
C GLY A 269 -8.81 2.43 11.91
N LEU A 270 -10.05 2.82 11.58
CA LEU A 270 -11.25 2.43 12.33
C LEU A 270 -11.56 0.93 12.21
N SER A 271 -11.48 0.37 11.01
CA SER A 271 -11.73 -1.07 10.79
C SER A 271 -10.73 -1.96 11.55
N ALA A 272 -9.43 -1.62 11.47
CA ALA A 272 -8.36 -2.30 12.17
C ALA A 272 -8.51 -2.17 13.69
N LEU A 273 -8.84 -0.97 14.20
CA LEU A 273 -9.07 -0.77 15.62
C LEU A 273 -10.22 -1.64 16.15
N LYS A 274 -11.35 -1.67 15.43
CA LYS A 274 -12.48 -2.57 15.74
C LYS A 274 -12.04 -4.05 15.74
N ALA A 275 -11.21 -4.47 14.79
CA ALA A 275 -10.70 -5.84 14.72
C ALA A 275 -9.71 -6.17 15.85
N ILE A 276 -8.92 -5.21 16.31
CA ILE A 276 -7.99 -5.34 17.45
C ILE A 276 -8.78 -5.46 18.76
N GLU A 277 -9.74 -4.57 18.99
CA GLU A 277 -10.62 -4.60 20.16
C GLU A 277 -11.39 -5.92 20.26
N ALA A 278 -11.79 -6.48 19.11
CA ALA A 278 -12.44 -7.79 19.03
C ALA A 278 -11.47 -8.99 19.13
N GLY A 279 -10.16 -8.77 19.26
CA GLY A 279 -9.14 -9.83 19.33
C GLY A 279 -8.92 -10.61 18.02
N LYS A 280 -9.50 -10.15 16.90
CA LYS A 280 -9.36 -10.79 15.57
C LYS A 280 -8.05 -10.40 14.89
N LEU A 281 -7.58 -9.18 15.14
CA LEU A 281 -6.33 -8.65 14.61
C LEU A 281 -5.33 -8.43 15.74
N LYS A 282 -4.22 -9.17 15.71
CA LYS A 282 -3.12 -9.05 16.68
C LYS A 282 -2.10 -8.06 16.13
N LEU A 283 -2.29 -6.77 16.38
CA LEU A 283 -1.29 -5.74 16.09
C LEU A 283 -1.40 -4.60 17.09
N LYS A 284 -0.32 -3.80 17.19
CA LYS A 284 -0.33 -2.54 17.92
C LYS A 284 -0.47 -1.40 16.93
N LEU A 285 -1.56 -0.63 16.98
CA LEU A 285 -1.73 0.54 16.13
C LEU A 285 -0.98 1.71 16.75
N GLY A 286 0.06 2.21 16.08
CA GLY A 286 0.88 3.33 16.53
C GLY A 286 0.30 4.70 16.20
N GLY A 287 -0.40 4.81 15.07
CA GLY A 287 -1.02 6.04 14.61
C GLY A 287 -1.27 6.05 13.10
N ILE A 288 -1.80 7.17 12.62
CA ILE A 288 -2.13 7.42 11.23
C ILE A 288 -1.45 8.73 10.80
N ALA A 289 -0.82 8.74 9.64
CA ALA A 289 -0.23 9.92 9.04
C ALA A 289 -0.82 10.16 7.64
N LEU A 290 -1.30 11.38 7.43
CA LEU A 290 -2.07 11.81 6.28
C LEU A 290 -1.25 12.87 5.54
N GLY A 291 -0.53 12.46 4.49
CA GLY A 291 0.21 13.34 3.59
C GLY A 291 -0.65 13.83 2.44
N ASP A 292 -0.83 15.14 2.33
CA ASP A 292 -1.47 15.74 1.15
C ASP A 292 -2.76 15.00 0.73
N THR A 293 -3.62 14.70 1.72
CA THR A 293 -4.69 13.71 1.56
C THR A 293 -6.03 14.27 1.14
N TRP A 294 -6.73 13.57 0.25
CA TRP A 294 -8.07 13.90 -0.26
C TRP A 294 -9.21 13.55 0.73
N ILE A 295 -9.17 14.09 1.95
CA ILE A 295 -10.15 13.82 3.02
C ILE A 295 -11.48 14.57 2.85
N SER A 296 -11.44 15.84 2.44
CA SER A 296 -12.63 16.68 2.27
C SER A 296 -12.69 17.28 0.87
N PRO A 297 -13.28 16.55 -0.10
CA PRO A 297 -13.35 16.99 -1.50
C PRO A 297 -13.96 18.38 -1.66
N GLU A 298 -15.00 18.71 -0.89
CA GLU A 298 -15.62 20.04 -0.89
C GLU A 298 -14.60 21.13 -0.55
N ASP A 299 -13.83 20.98 0.53
CA ASP A 299 -12.89 22.01 0.98
C ASP A 299 -11.75 22.23 -0.03
N PHE A 300 -11.30 21.16 -0.68
CA PHE A 300 -10.28 21.27 -1.72
C PHE A 300 -10.79 22.02 -2.94
N VAL A 301 -11.95 21.65 -3.50
CA VAL A 301 -12.46 22.34 -4.71
C VAL A 301 -12.78 23.82 -4.45
N PHE A 302 -13.19 24.19 -3.24
CA PHE A 302 -13.34 25.60 -2.86
C PHE A 302 -12.02 26.34 -2.65
N SER A 303 -10.93 25.63 -2.38
CA SER A 303 -9.62 26.23 -2.15
C SER A 303 -8.86 26.54 -3.44
N TRP A 304 -9.08 25.78 -4.52
CA TRP A 304 -8.28 25.84 -5.74
C TRP A 304 -8.31 27.22 -6.42
N GLY A 305 -9.50 27.74 -6.72
CA GLY A 305 -9.67 29.03 -7.37
C GLY A 305 -8.99 30.17 -6.58
N PRO A 306 -9.35 30.36 -5.29
CA PRO A 306 -8.73 31.38 -4.45
C PRO A 306 -7.22 31.23 -4.33
N LEU A 307 -6.70 30.02 -4.08
CA LEU A 307 -5.26 29.78 -3.99
C LEU A 307 -4.54 30.21 -5.27
N LEU A 308 -5.01 29.74 -6.42
CA LEU A 308 -4.37 30.03 -7.70
C LEU A 308 -4.51 31.51 -8.10
N ASN A 309 -5.56 32.20 -7.67
CA ASN A 309 -5.66 33.64 -7.84
C ASN A 309 -4.64 34.39 -6.94
N ASP A 310 -4.54 34.01 -5.66
CA ASP A 310 -3.59 34.59 -4.70
C ASP A 310 -2.14 34.48 -5.18
N VAL A 311 -1.79 33.38 -5.87
CA VAL A 311 -0.44 33.15 -6.44
C VAL A 311 -0.32 33.55 -7.92
N SER A 312 -1.23 34.37 -8.44
CA SER A 312 -1.19 34.93 -9.80
C SER A 312 -1.26 33.91 -10.95
N ARG A 313 -1.76 32.70 -10.68
CA ARG A 313 -2.03 31.68 -11.70
C ARG A 313 -3.39 31.83 -12.34
N LEU A 314 -4.37 32.41 -11.65
CA LEU A 314 -5.69 32.73 -12.21
C LEU A 314 -5.97 34.22 -12.17
N ASP A 315 -6.60 34.73 -13.24
CA ASP A 315 -7.23 36.03 -13.23
C ASP A 315 -8.63 35.99 -12.57
N ASN A 316 -9.31 37.14 -12.50
CA ASN A 316 -10.65 37.23 -11.93
C ASN A 316 -11.68 36.40 -12.71
N ASN A 317 -11.51 36.22 -14.03
CA ASN A 317 -12.44 35.45 -14.84
C ASN A 317 -12.32 33.95 -14.54
N GLY A 318 -11.09 33.44 -14.47
CA GLY A 318 -10.79 32.07 -14.07
C GLY A 318 -11.28 31.76 -12.66
N LEU A 319 -11.07 32.69 -11.72
CA LEU A 319 -11.58 32.59 -10.35
C LEU A 319 -13.11 32.48 -10.31
N LEU A 320 -13.83 33.32 -11.07
CA LEU A 320 -15.30 33.30 -11.11
C LEU A 320 -15.84 31.98 -11.67
N LYS A 321 -15.24 31.47 -12.76
CA LYS A 321 -15.62 30.18 -13.36
C LYS A 321 -15.38 29.02 -12.38
N SER A 322 -14.19 28.97 -11.77
CA SER A 322 -13.83 27.97 -10.76
C SER A 322 -14.80 27.97 -9.57
N ASN A 323 -15.08 29.15 -9.00
CA ASN A 323 -15.98 29.27 -7.86
C ASN A 323 -17.43 28.90 -8.19
N SER A 324 -17.87 29.08 -9.44
CA SER A 324 -19.19 28.65 -9.88
C SER A 324 -19.31 27.12 -9.85
N LEU A 325 -18.32 26.41 -10.39
CA LEU A 325 -18.30 24.95 -10.38
C LEU A 325 -18.14 24.38 -8.96
N ALA A 326 -17.30 25.00 -8.11
CA ALA A 326 -17.19 24.60 -6.71
C ALA A 326 -18.54 24.70 -5.97
N LYS A 327 -19.34 25.73 -6.24
CA LYS A 327 -20.72 25.86 -5.71
C LYS A 327 -21.67 24.79 -6.25
N GLN A 328 -21.55 24.42 -7.52
CA GLN A 328 -22.33 23.33 -8.11
C GLN A 328 -21.99 21.99 -7.43
N ILE A 329 -20.70 21.68 -7.27
CA ILE A 329 -20.22 20.50 -6.56
C ILE A 329 -20.79 20.44 -5.15
N LYS A 330 -20.73 21.54 -4.39
CA LYS A 330 -21.35 21.63 -3.06
C LYS A 330 -22.83 21.24 -3.04
N GLN A 331 -23.61 21.69 -4.03
CA GLN A 331 -25.03 21.37 -4.12
C GLN A 331 -25.26 19.89 -4.46
N GLN A 332 -24.43 19.32 -5.34
CA GLN A 332 -24.47 17.89 -5.68
C GLN A 332 -24.15 17.03 -4.45
N LEU A 333 -23.10 17.38 -3.69
CA LEU A 333 -22.73 16.69 -2.45
C LEU A 333 -23.86 16.75 -1.41
N LYS A 334 -24.43 17.94 -1.19
CA LYS A 334 -25.57 18.10 -0.26
C LYS A 334 -26.79 17.28 -0.68
N SER A 335 -26.96 17.03 -1.98
CA SER A 335 -28.06 16.25 -2.54
C SER A 335 -27.75 14.75 -2.66
N GLY A 336 -26.58 14.29 -2.20
CA GLY A 336 -26.14 12.90 -2.30
C GLY A 336 -25.78 12.44 -3.71
N LYS A 337 -25.59 13.38 -4.65
CA LYS A 337 -25.26 13.15 -6.07
C LYS A 337 -23.76 13.03 -6.27
N PHE A 338 -23.16 11.97 -5.73
CA PHE A 338 -21.69 11.85 -5.66
C PHE A 338 -21.03 11.57 -7.01
N VAL A 339 -21.70 10.82 -7.89
CA VAL A 339 -21.18 10.58 -9.25
C VAL A 339 -21.15 11.88 -10.05
N GLU A 340 -22.24 12.64 -10.02
CA GLU A 340 -22.31 13.93 -10.70
C GLU A 340 -21.33 14.96 -10.09
N ALA A 341 -21.08 14.89 -8.79
CA ALA A 341 -20.06 15.69 -8.13
C ALA A 341 -18.64 15.33 -8.62
N THR A 342 -18.35 14.04 -8.85
CA THR A 342 -17.08 13.59 -9.42
C THR A 342 -16.92 14.09 -10.85
N ASP A 343 -17.98 14.05 -11.66
CA ASP A 343 -17.93 14.58 -13.04
C ASP A 343 -17.72 16.11 -13.05
N SER A 344 -18.41 16.85 -12.18
CA SER A 344 -18.22 18.30 -12.04
C SER A 344 -16.86 18.68 -11.46
N TRP A 345 -16.24 17.80 -10.64
CA TRP A 345 -14.86 17.95 -10.20
C TRP A 345 -13.87 17.84 -11.36
N SER A 346 -14.07 16.88 -12.27
CA SER A 346 -13.25 16.79 -13.49
C SER A 346 -13.44 18.00 -14.41
N GLU A 347 -14.66 18.53 -14.53
CA GLU A 347 -14.91 19.77 -15.27
C GLU A 347 -14.19 20.97 -14.63
N LEU A 348 -14.19 21.06 -13.30
CA LEU A 348 -13.46 22.10 -12.57
C LEU A 348 -11.96 22.01 -12.83
N GLU A 349 -11.39 20.81 -12.83
CA GLU A 349 -9.98 20.59 -13.19
C GLU A 349 -9.64 21.11 -14.60
N ASP A 350 -10.53 20.93 -15.58
CA ASP A 350 -10.34 21.43 -16.95
C ASP A 350 -10.45 22.97 -17.01
N VAL A 351 -11.38 23.55 -16.26
CA VAL A 351 -11.52 25.02 -16.13
C VAL A 351 -10.28 25.64 -15.51
N ILE A 352 -9.75 25.06 -14.44
CA ILE A 352 -8.51 25.51 -13.80
C ILE A 352 -7.35 25.43 -14.80
N SER A 353 -7.14 24.26 -15.42
CA SER A 353 -6.06 24.05 -16.37
C SER A 353 -6.11 25.05 -17.53
N SER A 354 -7.27 25.24 -18.16
CA SER A 354 -7.42 26.16 -19.28
C SER A 354 -7.28 27.64 -18.88
N SER A 355 -7.67 27.99 -17.65
CA SER A 355 -7.63 29.38 -17.17
C SER A 355 -6.28 29.78 -16.57
N SER A 356 -5.40 28.81 -16.29
CA SER A 356 -4.12 29.05 -15.58
C SER A 356 -2.87 28.82 -16.41
N ASN A 357 -3.02 28.66 -17.72
CA ASN A 357 -1.96 28.14 -18.60
C ASN A 357 -1.44 26.77 -18.16
N SER A 358 -2.36 25.84 -17.90
CA SER A 358 -2.09 24.44 -17.54
C SER A 358 -1.25 24.31 -16.28
N VAL A 359 -1.70 24.84 -15.14
CA VAL A 359 -0.99 24.64 -13.86
C VAL A 359 -0.87 23.16 -13.53
N ASP A 360 0.27 22.74 -12.99
CA ASP A 360 0.42 21.42 -12.42
C ASP A 360 -0.33 21.35 -11.07
N PHE A 361 -1.23 20.38 -10.95
CA PHE A 361 -2.07 20.21 -9.78
C PHE A 361 -1.30 19.71 -8.55
N TYR A 362 -0.11 19.15 -8.73
CA TYR A 362 0.73 18.67 -7.64
C TYR A 362 1.79 19.70 -7.22
N ASN A 363 2.00 20.76 -8.01
CA ASN A 363 2.88 21.87 -7.67
C ASN A 363 2.52 23.14 -8.46
N PHE A 364 1.90 24.14 -7.83
CA PHE A 364 1.44 25.34 -8.56
C PHE A 364 2.55 26.19 -9.18
N LEU A 365 3.82 25.96 -8.85
CA LEU A 365 4.96 26.64 -9.48
C LEU A 365 5.31 26.04 -10.85
N LEU A 366 4.75 24.88 -11.22
CA LEU A 366 5.03 24.15 -12.45
C LEU A 366 3.82 24.17 -13.38
N ASP A 367 4.05 24.05 -14.69
CA ASP A 367 3.00 23.82 -15.68
C ASP A 367 2.94 22.33 -16.04
N SER A 368 1.72 21.81 -16.21
CA SER A 368 1.45 20.47 -16.71
C SER A 368 2.07 20.31 -18.11
N GLY A 369 3.09 19.46 -18.21
CA GLY A 369 3.79 19.16 -19.46
C GLY A 369 5.00 20.04 -19.77
N MET A 370 5.38 21.02 -18.92
CA MET A 370 6.70 21.66 -19.02
C MET A 370 7.76 20.88 -18.23
N ASP A 371 8.07 19.68 -18.72
CA ASP A 371 9.43 19.11 -18.81
C ASP A 371 9.49 18.24 -20.10
N PRO A 372 10.61 18.17 -20.84
CA PRO A 372 10.62 17.92 -22.27
C PRO A 372 10.43 16.43 -22.55
N VAL A 373 9.22 16.04 -22.96
CA VAL A 373 8.88 15.11 -24.05
C VAL A 373 7.37 14.81 -23.92
N SER A 374 6.53 15.62 -24.56
CA SER A 374 5.57 15.13 -25.57
C SER A 374 4.55 16.21 -25.92
N LEU A 375 4.63 16.64 -27.18
CA LEU A 375 3.51 17.23 -27.92
C LEU A 375 2.63 16.09 -28.43
N SER A 376 1.32 16.14 -28.17
CA SER A 376 0.29 16.16 -29.22
C SER A 376 -1.10 16.14 -28.58
N ALA A 377 -2.01 16.84 -29.27
CA ALA A 377 -3.35 17.15 -28.82
C ALA A 377 -4.29 15.94 -28.85
N THR A 378 -5.46 16.18 -28.23
CA THR A 378 -6.71 15.39 -28.24
C THR A 378 -6.69 14.08 -27.46
N GLU A 379 -7.42 14.04 -26.33
CA GLU A 379 -8.28 12.92 -25.93
C GLU A 379 -9.05 13.21 -24.62
N LEU A 380 -10.26 12.66 -24.54
CA LEU A 380 -11.45 13.08 -23.79
C LEU A 380 -11.35 12.98 -22.24
N SER A 381 -12.17 13.81 -21.58
CA SER A 381 -12.34 13.97 -20.13
C SER A 381 -12.68 12.67 -19.38
N GLN A 382 -12.27 12.60 -18.10
CA GLN A 382 -12.02 11.43 -17.21
C GLN A 382 -10.62 10.80 -17.33
N GLN A 383 -10.06 10.62 -18.54
CA GLN A 383 -8.68 10.13 -18.67
C GLN A 383 -7.61 11.16 -18.25
N ILE A 384 -7.99 12.44 -18.13
CA ILE A 384 -7.06 13.55 -17.92
C ILE A 384 -6.48 13.56 -16.49
N ALA A 385 -7.29 13.38 -15.45
CA ALA A 385 -6.83 13.42 -14.05
C ALA A 385 -5.85 12.27 -13.73
N ILE A 386 -6.18 11.06 -14.20
CA ILE A 386 -5.35 9.85 -14.06
C ILE A 386 -4.05 10.02 -14.85
N ARG A 387 -4.13 10.48 -16.11
CA ARG A 387 -2.93 10.79 -16.89
C ARG A 387 -2.12 11.94 -16.28
N ARG A 388 -2.67 12.86 -15.48
CA ARG A 388 -1.93 13.92 -14.78
C ARG A 388 -1.12 13.36 -13.62
N TYR A 389 -1.69 12.47 -12.80
CA TYR A 389 -0.98 11.78 -11.72
C TYR A 389 0.24 11.03 -12.26
N SER A 390 0.04 10.21 -13.31
CA SER A 390 1.14 9.52 -13.98
C SER A 390 2.09 10.47 -14.71
N ARG A 391 1.60 11.55 -15.35
CA ARG A 391 2.46 12.55 -16.04
C ARG A 391 3.34 13.34 -15.06
N TYR A 392 2.85 13.70 -13.87
CA TYR A 392 3.68 14.38 -12.87
C TYR A 392 4.83 13.48 -12.40
N LEU A 393 4.52 12.23 -12.02
CA LEU A 393 5.53 11.25 -11.63
C LEU A 393 6.52 10.93 -12.75
N ASN A 394 6.04 10.88 -14.00
CA ASN A 394 6.88 10.72 -15.19
C ASN A 394 7.67 11.99 -15.54
N SER A 395 7.18 13.19 -15.20
CA SER A 395 7.89 14.46 -15.42
C SER A 395 9.05 14.68 -14.45
N LEU A 396 9.05 13.96 -13.32
CA LEU A 396 10.24 13.82 -12.47
C LEU A 396 11.33 12.93 -13.12
N ARG A 397 11.17 12.51 -14.40
CA ARG A 397 12.08 11.61 -15.12
C ARG A 397 12.37 12.01 -16.57
N SER A 398 13.44 11.40 -17.08
CA SER A 398 13.81 11.38 -18.49
C SER A 398 12.94 10.39 -19.28
N SER A 399 12.38 10.86 -20.40
CA SER A 399 11.72 10.16 -21.54
C SER A 399 10.97 8.83 -21.29
N PRO A 400 9.65 8.78 -21.59
CA PRO A 400 8.88 7.53 -21.63
C PRO A 400 9.53 6.46 -22.54
N GLY A 401 9.68 5.24 -22.02
CA GLY A 401 10.32 4.12 -22.73
C GLY A 401 11.86 4.10 -22.69
N GLY A 402 12.49 5.00 -21.94
CA GLY A 402 13.93 4.99 -21.65
C GLY A 402 14.29 4.21 -20.37
N ASP A 403 15.59 4.10 -20.08
CA ASP A 403 16.08 3.63 -18.79
C ASP A 403 15.45 4.46 -17.65
N GLY A 404 14.87 3.78 -16.65
CA GLY A 404 14.27 4.42 -15.46
C GLY A 404 12.75 4.64 -15.50
N ASP A 405 12.06 4.22 -16.57
CA ASP A 405 10.59 4.13 -16.61
C ASP A 405 10.06 3.07 -15.62
N ILE A 406 9.00 3.41 -14.85
CA ILE A 406 8.53 2.53 -13.77
C ILE A 406 7.74 1.36 -14.33
N ASP A 407 6.96 1.56 -15.40
CA ASP A 407 6.22 0.47 -16.03
C ASP A 407 7.18 -0.60 -16.57
N SER A 408 8.26 -0.17 -17.22
CA SER A 408 9.33 -1.04 -17.71
C SER A 408 10.08 -1.73 -16.57
N LEU A 409 10.40 -1.02 -15.48
CA LEU A 409 11.04 -1.59 -14.29
C LEU A 409 10.15 -2.67 -13.64
N MET A 410 8.89 -2.32 -13.39
CA MET A 410 7.95 -3.16 -12.67
C MET A 410 7.67 -4.41 -13.48
N ASN A 411 7.28 -4.28 -14.74
CA ASN A 411 6.99 -5.42 -15.62
C ASN A 411 8.23 -6.18 -16.10
N GLY A 412 9.43 -5.62 -15.93
CA GLY A 412 10.72 -6.21 -16.27
C GLY A 412 11.42 -6.83 -15.05
N GLU A 413 12.47 -6.16 -14.56
CA GLU A 413 13.37 -6.68 -13.53
C GLU A 413 12.67 -7.02 -12.21
N ILE A 414 11.69 -6.20 -11.80
CA ILE A 414 10.95 -6.47 -10.56
C ILE A 414 10.06 -7.69 -10.70
N ARG A 415 9.31 -7.82 -11.80
CA ARG A 415 8.52 -9.03 -12.06
C ARG A 415 9.39 -10.29 -12.07
N LYS A 416 10.56 -10.24 -12.71
CA LYS A 416 11.56 -11.34 -12.72
C LYS A 416 12.08 -11.67 -11.33
N LYS A 417 12.26 -10.69 -10.45
CA LYS A 417 12.65 -10.89 -9.04
C LYS A 417 11.52 -11.53 -8.24
N LEU A 418 10.30 -11.02 -8.37
CA LEU A 418 9.16 -11.41 -7.55
C LEU A 418 8.67 -12.82 -7.86
N LYS A 419 8.73 -13.25 -9.13
CA LYS A 419 8.44 -14.61 -9.65
C LYS A 419 7.01 -15.11 -9.48
N ILE A 420 6.26 -14.57 -8.51
CA ILE A 420 4.92 -15.00 -8.16
C ILE A 420 3.81 -14.22 -8.85
N ILE A 421 4.15 -13.25 -9.72
CA ILE A 421 3.16 -12.44 -10.43
C ILE A 421 2.51 -13.28 -11.53
N PRO A 422 1.18 -13.51 -11.50
CA PRO A 422 0.51 -14.33 -12.51
C PRO A 422 0.74 -13.82 -13.93
N ASN A 423 0.83 -14.72 -14.91
CA ASN A 423 1.12 -14.37 -16.30
C ASN A 423 0.11 -13.37 -16.89
N ASN A 424 -1.15 -13.45 -16.49
CA ASN A 424 -2.24 -12.57 -16.93
C ASN A 424 -2.32 -11.24 -16.17
N VAL A 425 -1.43 -11.00 -15.20
CA VAL A 425 -1.34 -9.73 -14.47
C VAL A 425 -0.18 -8.94 -15.06
N GLN A 426 -0.46 -7.68 -15.39
CA GLN A 426 0.53 -6.69 -15.78
C GLN A 426 0.44 -5.52 -14.81
N TRP A 427 1.58 -5.05 -14.34
CA TRP A 427 1.61 -3.87 -13.49
C TRP A 427 1.23 -2.63 -14.29
N GLY A 428 0.45 -1.74 -13.68
CA GLY A 428 0.24 -0.37 -14.13
C GLY A 428 0.26 0.60 -12.95
N GLY A 429 0.64 1.84 -13.21
CA GLY A 429 0.81 2.88 -12.18
C GLY A 429 -0.49 3.25 -11.45
N GLN A 430 -1.56 3.50 -12.20
CA GLN A 430 -2.90 3.77 -11.66
C GLN A 430 -3.98 3.03 -12.47
N SER A 431 -4.98 2.46 -11.79
CA SER A 431 -6.03 1.64 -12.40
C SER A 431 -7.31 2.43 -12.69
N ASP A 432 -7.62 2.63 -13.97
CA ASP A 432 -8.87 3.25 -14.44
C ASP A 432 -10.11 2.47 -13.97
N LEU A 433 -10.04 1.14 -13.97
CA LEU A 433 -11.14 0.29 -13.54
C LEU A 433 -11.47 0.51 -12.06
N VAL A 434 -10.44 0.66 -11.22
CA VAL A 434 -10.61 0.97 -9.79
C VAL A 434 -11.20 2.36 -9.61
N PHE A 435 -10.68 3.36 -10.32
CA PHE A 435 -11.21 4.73 -10.24
C PHE A 435 -12.70 4.77 -10.61
N ASN A 436 -13.06 4.14 -11.72
CA ASN A 436 -14.46 4.07 -12.18
C ASN A 436 -15.35 3.31 -11.18
N ALA A 437 -14.87 2.22 -10.58
CA ALA A 437 -15.62 1.49 -9.56
C ALA A 437 -15.89 2.33 -8.30
N LEU A 438 -14.98 3.25 -7.96
CA LEU A 438 -15.05 4.13 -6.80
C LEU A 438 -15.60 5.54 -7.09
N GLN A 439 -16.06 5.81 -8.32
CA GLN A 439 -16.53 7.15 -8.73
C GLN A 439 -17.61 7.71 -7.79
N GLY A 440 -18.49 6.85 -7.26
CA GLY A 440 -19.55 7.22 -6.31
C GLY A 440 -19.10 7.43 -4.86
N ASP A 441 -17.84 7.09 -4.54
CA ASP A 441 -17.22 7.31 -3.22
C ASP A 441 -16.16 8.43 -3.28
N PHE A 442 -15.61 8.71 -4.47
CA PHE A 442 -14.52 9.65 -4.69
C PHE A 442 -14.77 11.05 -4.09
N MET A 443 -15.99 11.56 -4.18
CA MET A 443 -16.36 12.87 -3.63
C MET A 443 -16.99 12.84 -2.23
N ARG A 444 -17.06 11.68 -1.57
CA ARG A 444 -17.53 11.60 -0.17
C ARG A 444 -16.45 12.07 0.80
N PRO A 445 -16.76 12.93 1.78
CA PRO A 445 -15.79 13.34 2.79
C PRO A 445 -15.56 12.22 3.81
N ARG A 446 -14.35 12.18 4.40
CA ARG A 446 -13.96 11.24 5.47
C ARG A 446 -13.48 11.95 6.75
N ILE A 447 -14.01 13.16 7.01
CA ILE A 447 -13.65 13.96 8.20
C ILE A 447 -14.15 13.30 9.48
N ASP A 448 -15.35 12.70 9.45
CA ASP A 448 -15.96 12.08 10.64
C ASP A 448 -15.12 10.88 11.12
N GLU A 449 -14.46 10.16 10.22
CA GLU A 449 -13.54 9.07 10.55
C GLU A 449 -12.29 9.58 11.27
N VAL A 450 -11.76 10.74 10.86
CA VAL A 450 -10.65 11.41 11.56
C VAL A 450 -11.07 11.80 12.98
N ASP A 451 -12.28 12.37 13.14
CA ASP A 451 -12.84 12.70 14.44
C ASP A 451 -12.98 11.46 15.34
N GLU A 452 -13.51 10.35 14.80
CA GLU A 452 -13.68 9.11 15.55
C GLU A 452 -12.32 8.56 16.01
N LEU A 453 -11.32 8.52 15.12
CA LEU A 453 -9.95 8.10 15.46
C LEU A 453 -9.35 8.94 16.59
N LEU A 454 -9.45 10.27 16.47
CA LEU A 454 -8.96 11.19 17.50
C LEU A 454 -9.70 11.00 18.83
N SER A 455 -11.01 10.77 18.80
CA SER A 455 -11.83 10.52 19.99
C SER A 455 -11.46 9.21 20.71
N LYS A 456 -11.05 8.19 19.94
CA LYS A 456 -10.55 6.91 20.45
C LYS A 456 -9.09 6.96 20.91
N GLY A 457 -8.46 8.15 20.87
CA GLY A 457 -7.08 8.35 21.33
C GLY A 457 -6.00 7.90 20.35
N VAL A 458 -6.36 7.62 19.09
CA VAL A 458 -5.38 7.31 18.04
C VAL A 458 -4.61 8.58 17.70
N ASN A 459 -3.28 8.47 17.56
CA ASN A 459 -2.45 9.56 17.05
C ASN A 459 -2.75 9.77 15.56
N VAL A 460 -3.22 10.96 15.20
CA VAL A 460 -3.42 11.38 13.81
C VAL A 460 -2.46 12.52 13.52
N THR A 461 -1.64 12.35 12.49
CA THR A 461 -0.77 13.39 11.94
C THR A 461 -1.25 13.78 10.56
N VAL A 462 -1.38 15.07 10.31
CA VAL A 462 -1.56 15.65 8.98
C VAL A 462 -0.24 16.27 8.56
N TYR A 463 0.19 16.09 7.32
CA TYR A 463 1.27 16.87 6.74
C TYR A 463 0.91 17.28 5.31
N ASN A 464 1.21 18.52 4.95
CA ASN A 464 0.89 19.04 3.62
C ASN A 464 2.06 19.81 3.02
N GLY A 465 2.30 19.56 1.74
CA GLY A 465 3.11 20.40 0.87
C GLY A 465 2.46 21.77 0.66
N GLN A 466 3.25 22.82 0.81
CA GLN A 466 2.80 24.19 0.59
C GLN A 466 2.34 24.45 -0.85
N LEU A 467 2.99 23.79 -1.81
CA LEU A 467 2.83 24.04 -3.25
C LEU A 467 1.75 23.16 -3.90
N ASP A 468 1.16 22.22 -3.16
CA ASP A 468 0.11 21.34 -3.67
C ASP A 468 -1.18 22.12 -3.98
N VAL A 469 -1.78 21.83 -5.13
CA VAL A 469 -3.11 22.35 -5.51
C VAL A 469 -4.17 21.29 -5.22
N ILE A 470 -3.96 20.03 -5.63
CA ILE A 470 -5.00 19.01 -5.57
C ILE A 470 -5.48 18.83 -4.13
N CYS A 471 -4.56 18.63 -3.18
CA CYS A 471 -4.85 18.54 -1.76
C CYS A 471 -4.25 19.74 -1.02
N SER A 472 -4.60 20.94 -1.50
CA SER A 472 -3.96 22.18 -1.06
C SER A 472 -3.95 22.38 0.45
N THR A 473 -2.89 23.03 0.94
CA THR A 473 -2.77 23.42 2.36
C THR A 473 -4.00 24.20 2.84
N LYS A 474 -4.55 25.09 2.00
CA LYS A 474 -5.75 25.90 2.33
C LYS A 474 -7.00 25.03 2.49
N GLY A 475 -7.20 24.04 1.62
CA GLY A 475 -8.29 23.06 1.75
C GLY A 475 -8.09 22.15 2.96
N THR A 476 -6.85 21.76 3.26
CA THR A 476 -6.54 20.95 4.44
C THR A 476 -6.87 21.67 5.73
N GLU A 477 -6.41 22.91 5.87
CA GLU A 477 -6.71 23.74 7.04
C GLU A 477 -8.23 23.89 7.23
N ALA A 478 -8.96 24.12 6.14
CA ALA A 478 -10.42 24.28 6.18
C ALA A 478 -11.15 23.04 6.72
N TRP A 479 -10.73 21.81 6.38
CA TRP A 479 -11.38 20.62 6.94
C TRP A 479 -10.89 20.29 8.36
N VAL A 480 -9.63 20.58 8.69
CA VAL A 480 -9.12 20.41 10.07
C VAL A 480 -9.87 21.31 11.04
N GLU A 481 -10.22 22.52 10.62
CA GLU A 481 -11.04 23.45 11.41
C GLU A 481 -12.49 22.98 11.65
N LYS A 482 -12.96 21.98 10.89
CA LYS A 482 -14.30 21.39 11.05
C LYS A 482 -14.35 20.20 11.98
N LEU A 483 -13.19 19.71 12.45
CA LEU A 483 -13.14 18.60 13.40
C LEU A 483 -13.97 18.91 14.65
N LYS A 484 -14.71 17.91 15.13
CA LYS A 484 -15.50 17.96 16.37
C LYS A 484 -14.68 17.51 17.58
N TRP A 485 -13.45 17.04 17.37
CA TRP A 485 -12.54 16.61 18.41
C TRP A 485 -12.36 17.66 19.53
N ASN A 486 -12.54 17.22 20.79
CA ASN A 486 -12.54 18.09 21.98
C ASN A 486 -11.28 18.97 22.15
N GLY A 487 -10.14 18.57 21.59
CA GLY A 487 -8.91 19.33 21.69
C GLY A 487 -8.74 20.43 20.62
N LEU A 488 -9.66 20.53 19.64
CA LEU A 488 -9.49 21.39 18.47
C LEU A 488 -9.32 22.87 18.86
N LYS A 489 -10.16 23.39 19.77
CA LYS A 489 -10.09 24.80 20.19
C LYS A 489 -8.70 25.17 20.70
N THR A 490 -8.10 24.31 21.53
CA THR A 490 -6.74 24.55 22.03
C THR A 490 -5.72 24.42 20.90
N PHE A 491 -5.81 23.38 20.08
CA PHE A 491 -4.93 23.22 18.93
C PHE A 491 -4.93 24.46 18.02
N LEU A 492 -6.11 24.98 17.64
CA LEU A 492 -6.22 26.15 16.78
C LEU A 492 -5.59 27.40 17.40
N SER A 493 -5.73 27.59 18.72
CA SER A 493 -5.14 28.72 19.46
C SER A 493 -3.62 28.68 19.62
N MET A 494 -2.96 27.55 19.36
CA MET A 494 -1.52 27.41 19.54
C MET A 494 -0.73 28.03 18.39
N ASP A 495 0.45 28.57 18.70
CA ASP A 495 1.42 29.00 17.70
C ASP A 495 2.08 27.82 16.99
N ARG A 496 2.50 28.04 15.75
CA ARG A 496 3.30 27.10 14.98
C ARG A 496 4.76 27.16 15.43
N THR A 497 5.42 26.01 15.52
CA THR A 497 6.86 25.91 15.76
C THR A 497 7.60 25.70 14.43
N PRO A 498 8.62 26.50 14.09
CA PRO A 498 9.39 26.30 12.87
C PRO A 498 10.18 24.98 12.89
N ILE A 499 10.32 24.38 11.70
CA ILE A 499 11.12 23.18 11.45
C ILE A 499 12.30 23.58 10.58
N TYR A 500 13.47 23.05 10.92
CA TYR A 500 14.72 23.24 10.19
C TYR A 500 15.24 21.87 9.74
N CYS A 501 16.11 21.85 8.74
CA CYS A 501 16.81 20.64 8.35
C CYS A 501 18.26 20.93 7.98
N GLY A 502 19.18 20.15 8.55
CA GLY A 502 20.62 20.36 8.41
C GLY A 502 21.17 21.44 9.35
N LYS A 503 22.36 21.95 9.03
CA LYS A 503 23.08 22.96 9.84
C LYS A 503 22.57 24.39 9.64
N GLU A 504 21.81 24.62 8.57
CA GLU A 504 21.27 25.92 8.23
C GLU A 504 19.99 26.21 9.04
N LYS A 505 19.86 27.45 9.54
CA LYS A 505 18.65 27.92 10.23
C LYS A 505 17.58 28.45 9.26
N MET A 506 17.52 27.91 8.04
CA MET A 506 16.45 28.26 7.10
C MET A 506 15.20 27.46 7.46
N THR A 507 14.08 28.15 7.68
CA THR A 507 12.79 27.50 7.94
C THR A 507 12.39 26.65 6.74
N LYS A 508 12.19 25.35 6.96
CA LYS A 508 11.73 24.39 5.94
C LYS A 508 10.28 23.97 6.13
N GLY A 509 9.67 24.37 7.24
CA GLY A 509 8.32 23.98 7.57
C GLY A 509 7.90 24.52 8.92
N PHE A 510 6.70 24.14 9.29
CA PHE A 510 6.14 24.41 10.61
C PHE A 510 5.48 23.15 11.14
N ARG A 511 5.44 23.00 12.46
CA ARG A 511 4.61 22.00 13.12
C ARG A 511 3.74 22.63 14.19
N LYS A 512 2.60 21.99 14.43
CA LYS A 512 1.71 22.23 15.53
C LYS A 512 1.27 20.89 16.09
N SER A 513 1.17 20.77 17.40
CA SER A 513 0.82 19.50 18.04
C SER A 513 0.10 19.75 19.34
N TYR A 514 -1.05 19.10 19.52
CA TYR A 514 -1.78 19.10 20.78
C TYR A 514 -2.37 17.71 20.99
N ARG A 515 -2.04 17.08 22.13
CA ARG A 515 -2.44 15.70 22.43
C ARG A 515 -2.11 14.76 21.26
N ASN A 516 -3.11 14.08 20.70
CA ASN A 516 -3.00 13.09 19.64
C ASN A 516 -3.27 13.66 18.23
N LEU A 517 -3.35 14.98 18.05
CA LEU A 517 -3.40 15.64 16.74
C LEU A 517 -2.10 16.42 16.47
N HIS A 518 -1.48 16.13 15.33
CA HIS A 518 -0.28 16.80 14.84
C HIS A 518 -0.51 17.33 13.42
N PHE A 519 0.03 18.50 13.10
CA PHE A 519 0.00 19.04 11.75
C PHE A 519 1.35 19.65 11.37
N TYR A 520 1.87 19.26 10.22
CA TYR A 520 3.07 19.76 9.58
C TYR A 520 2.74 20.53 8.28
N TRP A 521 3.30 21.73 8.14
CA TRP A 521 3.28 22.50 6.91
C TRP A 521 4.68 22.46 6.31
N ILE A 522 4.85 21.87 5.13
CA ILE A 522 6.16 21.65 4.53
C ILE A 522 6.37 22.67 3.42
N LEU A 523 7.26 23.64 3.68
CA LEU A 523 7.51 24.73 2.74
C LEU A 523 8.30 24.22 1.53
N GLY A 524 7.92 24.70 0.34
CA GLY A 524 8.59 24.31 -0.91
C GLY A 524 8.42 22.85 -1.31
N ALA A 525 7.47 22.12 -0.73
CA ALA A 525 7.02 20.82 -1.22
C ALA A 525 5.67 20.98 -1.95
N GLY A 526 5.50 20.28 -3.06
CA GLY A 526 4.21 19.96 -3.66
C GLY A 526 3.58 18.72 -3.03
N HIS A 527 2.79 17.99 -3.81
CA HIS A 527 2.02 16.83 -3.35
C HIS A 527 2.89 15.71 -2.76
N PHE A 528 4.03 15.42 -3.41
CA PHE A 528 4.92 14.33 -3.03
C PHE A 528 6.00 14.85 -2.08
N VAL A 529 5.59 15.19 -0.86
CA VAL A 529 6.45 15.76 0.19
C VAL A 529 7.78 15.01 0.39
N PRO A 530 7.83 13.67 0.40
CA PRO A 530 9.10 12.95 0.57
C PRO A 530 10.09 13.14 -0.59
N VAL A 531 9.59 13.45 -1.78
CA VAL A 531 10.39 13.68 -2.99
C VAL A 531 10.93 15.11 -2.99
N ASP A 532 10.06 16.09 -2.74
CA ASP A 532 10.42 17.51 -2.82
C ASP A 532 11.24 17.99 -1.62
N GLN A 533 10.95 17.48 -0.42
CA GLN A 533 11.63 17.88 0.83
C GLN A 533 12.10 16.67 1.65
N PRO A 534 13.00 15.82 1.11
CA PRO A 534 13.38 14.53 1.69
C PRO A 534 14.00 14.65 3.09
N CYS A 535 14.76 15.73 3.34
CA CYS A 535 15.39 15.98 4.64
C CYS A 535 14.33 16.16 5.73
N VAL A 536 13.34 17.02 5.47
CA VAL A 536 12.25 17.32 6.42
C VAL A 536 11.35 16.10 6.58
N ALA A 537 10.98 15.45 5.47
CA ALA A 537 10.15 14.26 5.48
C ALA A 537 10.77 13.14 6.34
N MET A 538 12.08 12.91 6.23
CA MET A 538 12.82 11.93 7.04
C MET A 538 12.77 12.25 8.55
N SER A 539 12.95 13.52 8.91
CA SER A 539 12.91 13.98 10.30
C SER A 539 11.49 13.88 10.87
N MET A 540 10.50 14.29 10.07
CA MET A 540 9.09 14.22 10.38
C MET A 540 8.64 12.77 10.62
N ILE A 541 8.91 11.84 9.70
CA ILE A 541 8.47 10.46 9.85
C ILE A 541 9.14 9.77 11.04
N GLY A 542 10.41 10.07 11.32
CA GLY A 542 11.09 9.59 12.53
C GLY A 542 10.42 10.08 13.81
N SER A 543 9.88 11.30 13.81
CA SER A 543 9.12 11.86 14.93
C SER A 543 7.74 11.22 15.07
N ILE A 544 7.00 11.09 13.96
CA ILE A 544 5.65 10.49 13.93
C ILE A 544 5.67 9.05 14.44
N THR A 545 6.61 8.26 13.92
CA THR A 545 6.73 6.83 14.24
C THR A 545 7.43 6.57 15.56
N GLN A 546 7.89 7.62 16.25
CA GLN A 546 8.74 7.53 17.42
C GLN A 546 9.89 6.55 17.18
N SER A 547 10.60 6.71 16.06
CA SER A 547 11.72 5.85 15.70
C SER A 547 12.84 5.94 16.75
N PRO A 548 13.45 4.83 17.19
CA PRO A 548 14.51 4.84 18.21
C PRO A 548 15.79 5.53 17.74
N VAL A 549 15.98 5.71 16.44
CA VAL A 549 17.12 6.43 15.88
C VAL A 549 16.86 7.93 15.94
N ALA A 550 17.69 8.65 16.70
CA ALA A 550 17.62 10.11 16.78
C ALA A 550 17.57 10.76 15.38
N THR A 551 16.71 11.76 15.24
CA THR A 551 16.77 12.72 14.12
C THR A 551 18.03 13.55 14.32
N LYS A 552 19.07 13.28 13.54
CA LYS A 552 20.32 14.06 13.55
C LYS A 552 20.12 15.39 12.84
#